data_AF-A0AAQ0HIP8-F1
#
_entry.id   AF-A0AAQ0HIP8-F1
#
_cell.length_a   1.000
_cell.length_b   1.000
_cell.length_c   1.000
_cell.angle_alpha   90.00
_cell.angle_beta   90.00
_cell.angle_gamma   90.00
#
_symmetry.space_group_name_H-M   'P 1'
#
loop_
_entity.id
_entity.type
_entity.pdbx_description
1 polymer ?
#
loop_
_entity_poly.entity_id
_entity_poly.type
_entity_poly.pdbx_seq_one_letter_code
_entity_poly.pdbx_strand_id
1 'polypeptide(L)'
;MFAAFAIAAGLGQAATAQEIAFFRIGTGGTAGTYYPIGGLIANAISNPPGSRACEEGGSCGVPGLVATALVTSGSVGNVKAIDGGSLEAGFSQSDVAYWAQTGTYEGQDADVATLSVGAQLVTSADQPEELVHGITQALYNQTTQRLLAAGHPRGRLIMLENATQAAGIPFHPGAERFYREAGQLE
;
A
#
# COMPACT_ATOMS: atom_id res chain seq x y z
N MET A 1 57.59 18.54 -38.17
CA MET A 1 56.18 19.01 -38.19
C MET A 1 55.39 17.99 -37.38
N PHE A 2 55.03 18.31 -36.13
CA PHE A 2 54.42 17.38 -35.18
C PHE A 2 52.90 17.59 -35.14
N ALA A 3 52.13 16.50 -35.21
CA ALA A 3 50.68 16.51 -35.14
C ALA A 3 50.19 16.38 -33.68
N ALA A 4 49.20 17.18 -33.30
CA ALA A 4 48.57 17.14 -31.99
C ALA A 4 47.41 16.11 -31.96
N PHE A 5 47.35 15.31 -30.90
CA PHE A 5 46.27 14.37 -30.62
C PHE A 5 45.29 15.04 -29.64
N ALA A 6 44.05 15.27 -30.07
CA ALA A 6 43.01 15.82 -29.20
C ALA A 6 42.41 14.69 -28.35
N ILE A 7 42.50 14.81 -27.03
CA ILE A 7 41.77 13.97 -26.08
C ILE A 7 40.35 14.52 -26.00
N ALA A 8 39.37 13.81 -26.54
CA ALA A 8 37.96 14.08 -26.30
C ALA A 8 37.65 13.74 -24.84
N ALA A 9 37.46 14.76 -24.00
CA ALA A 9 36.89 14.59 -22.68
C ALA A 9 35.42 14.16 -22.85
N GLY A 10 35.14 12.88 -22.57
CA GLY A 10 33.78 12.37 -22.53
C GLY A 10 32.99 13.13 -21.46
N LEU A 11 31.86 13.71 -21.85
CA LEU A 11 30.87 14.26 -20.95
C LEU A 11 30.36 13.13 -20.05
N GLY A 12 30.82 13.11 -18.79
CA GLY A 12 30.23 12.27 -17.76
C GLY A 12 28.77 12.70 -17.58
N GLN A 13 27.84 11.83 -17.95
CA GLN A 13 26.44 12.00 -17.55
C GLN A 13 26.40 11.91 -16.02
N ALA A 14 25.96 12.99 -15.38
CA ALA A 14 25.62 12.94 -13.97
C ALA A 14 24.48 11.93 -13.81
N ALA A 15 24.77 10.81 -13.13
CA ALA A 15 23.73 9.87 -12.73
C ALA A 15 22.78 10.61 -11.77
N THR A 16 21.56 10.87 -12.21
CA THR A 16 20.50 11.34 -11.32
C THR A 16 20.17 10.20 -10.37
N ALA A 17 20.46 10.36 -9.08
CA ALA A 17 19.95 9.45 -8.07
C ALA A 17 18.43 9.47 -8.12
N GLN A 18 17.79 8.31 -8.35
CA GLN A 18 16.33 8.21 -8.22
C GLN A 18 15.95 8.60 -6.79
N GLU A 19 15.12 9.63 -6.66
CA GLU A 19 14.62 10.10 -5.37
C GLU A 19 13.76 8.99 -4.75
N ILE A 20 14.12 8.57 -3.54
CA ILE A 20 13.41 7.51 -2.82
C ILE A 20 12.17 8.13 -2.17
N ALA A 21 11.00 7.61 -2.52
CA ALA A 21 9.75 7.97 -1.87
C ALA A 21 9.51 7.05 -0.65
N PHE A 22 9.11 7.64 0.48
CA PHE A 22 8.75 6.88 1.68
C PHE A 22 7.23 6.86 1.86
N PHE A 23 6.68 5.70 2.22
CA PHE A 23 5.24 5.51 2.34
C PHE A 23 4.87 4.78 3.65
N ARG A 24 4.38 5.54 4.63
CA ARG A 24 4.04 5.04 5.96
C ARG A 24 2.57 4.65 6.00
N ILE A 25 2.31 3.41 6.43
CA ILE A 25 0.97 2.83 6.51
C ILE A 25 0.60 2.68 7.97
N GLY A 26 -0.33 3.48 8.47
CA GLY A 26 -0.92 3.31 9.80
C GLY A 26 -1.76 2.05 9.89
N THR A 27 -1.60 1.28 10.96
CA THR A 27 -2.31 -0.01 11.12
C THR A 27 -3.22 0.02 12.36
N GLY A 28 -2.69 -0.42 13.49
CA GLY A 28 -3.33 -0.54 14.80
C GLY A 28 -2.35 -1.23 15.75
N GLY A 29 -2.85 -1.87 16.82
CA GLY A 29 -2.01 -2.67 17.72
C GLY A 29 -1.37 -3.89 17.04
N THR A 30 -0.23 -4.35 17.55
CA THR A 30 0.55 -5.47 17.00
C THR A 30 -0.19 -6.82 17.05
N ALA A 31 -1.14 -6.97 17.99
CA ALA A 31 -1.99 -8.16 18.09
C ALA A 31 -3.16 -8.17 17.08
N GLY A 32 -3.43 -7.04 16.41
CA GLY A 32 -4.50 -6.91 15.43
C GLY A 32 -4.10 -7.38 14.03
N THR A 33 -5.08 -7.66 13.18
CA THR A 33 -4.85 -8.12 11.80
C THR A 33 -4.18 -7.09 10.89
N TYR A 34 -4.33 -5.79 11.15
CA TYR A 34 -3.82 -4.74 10.26
C TYR A 34 -2.31 -4.61 10.28
N TYR A 35 -1.64 -4.93 11.40
CA TYR A 35 -0.19 -4.85 11.46
C TYR A 35 0.51 -5.87 10.52
N PRO A 36 0.21 -7.18 10.60
CA PRO A 36 0.79 -8.15 9.67
C PRO A 36 0.35 -7.94 8.22
N ILE A 37 -0.93 -7.60 7.97
CA ILE A 37 -1.40 -7.29 6.60
C ILE A 37 -0.70 -6.04 6.06
N GLY A 38 -0.59 -4.98 6.86
CA GLY A 38 0.11 -3.75 6.49
C GLY A 38 1.58 -4.01 6.15
N GLY A 39 2.24 -4.90 6.89
CA GLY A 39 3.62 -5.32 6.58
C GLY A 39 3.73 -6.03 5.23
N LEU A 40 2.78 -6.92 4.90
CA LEU A 40 2.74 -7.59 3.60
C LEU A 40 2.47 -6.61 2.46
N ILE A 41 1.53 -5.67 2.64
CA ILE A 41 1.27 -4.61 1.66
C ILE A 41 2.52 -3.74 1.48
N ALA A 42 3.14 -3.30 2.58
CA ALA A 42 4.35 -2.50 2.54
C ALA A 42 5.46 -3.21 1.76
N ASN A 43 5.64 -4.52 1.98
CA ASN A 43 6.60 -5.32 1.22
C ASN A 43 6.25 -5.37 -0.27
N ALA A 44 4.97 -5.62 -0.59
CA ALA A 44 4.50 -5.77 -1.97
C ALA A 44 4.62 -4.50 -2.81
N ILE A 45 4.38 -3.32 -2.20
CA ILE A 45 4.40 -2.06 -2.92
C ILE A 45 5.78 -1.41 -2.95
N SER A 46 6.71 -1.85 -2.10
CA SER A 46 8.09 -1.34 -2.08
C SER A 46 8.91 -1.91 -3.24
N ASN A 47 9.66 -1.07 -3.94
CA ASN A 47 10.64 -1.51 -4.93
C ASN A 47 11.83 -0.53 -4.93
N PRO A 48 12.65 -0.52 -3.84
CA PRO A 48 13.81 0.34 -3.73
C PRO A 48 14.87 0.04 -4.79
N PRO A 49 15.76 1.00 -5.10
CA PRO A 49 16.87 0.79 -6.01
C PRO A 49 17.69 -0.47 -5.65
N GLY A 50 17.97 -1.31 -6.64
CA GLY A 50 18.68 -2.59 -6.45
C GLY A 50 17.78 -3.77 -6.09
N SER A 51 16.47 -3.57 -5.99
CA SER A 51 15.51 -4.68 -5.89
C SER A 51 15.61 -5.59 -7.11
N ARG A 52 15.45 -6.89 -6.87
CA ARG A 52 15.35 -7.89 -7.93
C ARG A 52 14.11 -7.64 -8.79
N ALA A 53 14.16 -8.03 -10.06
CA ALA A 53 13.00 -7.93 -10.95
C ALA A 53 11.81 -8.76 -10.41
N CYS A 54 10.59 -8.24 -10.61
CA CYS A 54 9.32 -8.89 -10.26
C CYS A 54 9.24 -10.34 -10.78
N GLU A 55 9.58 -10.54 -12.06
CA GLU A 55 9.53 -11.86 -12.73
C GLU A 55 10.52 -12.87 -12.15
N GLU A 56 11.60 -12.38 -11.56
CA GLU A 56 12.57 -13.23 -10.89
C GLU A 56 12.12 -13.55 -9.46
N GLY A 57 11.07 -12.92 -8.94
CA GLY A 57 10.54 -13.06 -7.57
C GLY A 57 10.97 -11.92 -6.65
N GLY A 58 11.48 -10.81 -7.19
CA GLY A 58 11.57 -9.56 -6.45
C GLY A 58 10.21 -8.90 -6.29
N SER A 59 10.18 -7.75 -5.62
CA SER A 59 8.93 -7.02 -5.44
C SER A 59 8.52 -6.34 -6.75
N CYS A 60 7.24 -6.50 -7.10
CA CYS A 60 6.62 -5.84 -8.25
C CYS A 60 6.15 -4.42 -7.94
N GLY A 61 6.51 -3.91 -6.77
CA GLY A 61 6.12 -2.60 -6.25
C GLY A 61 6.59 -1.42 -7.09
N VAL A 62 6.24 -0.22 -6.63
CA VAL A 62 6.52 1.03 -7.32
C VAL A 62 8.01 1.34 -7.27
N PRO A 63 8.70 1.47 -8.43
CA PRO A 63 10.13 1.76 -8.45
C PRO A 63 10.48 3.01 -7.64
N GLY A 64 11.48 2.90 -6.78
CA GLY A 64 11.90 4.00 -5.90
C GLY A 64 11.06 4.16 -4.63
N LEU A 65 10.03 3.31 -4.40
CA LEU A 65 9.20 3.38 -3.20
C LEU A 65 9.74 2.47 -2.08
N VAL A 66 9.76 3.00 -0.87
CA VAL A 66 9.98 2.25 0.37
C VAL A 66 8.79 2.47 1.29
N ALA A 67 7.96 1.44 1.46
CA ALA A 67 6.81 1.46 2.34
C ALA A 67 7.09 0.77 3.67
N THR A 68 6.42 1.20 4.73
CA THR A 68 6.54 0.61 6.07
C THR A 68 5.22 0.67 6.81
N ALA A 69 4.85 -0.44 7.47
CA ALA A 69 3.71 -0.49 8.36
C ALA A 69 4.08 0.03 9.75
N LEU A 70 3.25 0.91 10.31
CA LEU A 70 3.43 1.51 11.62
C LEU A 70 2.30 1.12 12.55
N VAL A 71 2.65 0.84 13.81
CA VAL A 71 1.70 0.65 14.91
C VAL A 71 1.10 2.01 15.26
N THR A 72 -0.22 2.06 15.42
CA THR A 72 -0.96 3.29 15.74
C THR A 72 -2.07 3.00 16.75
N SER A 73 -2.79 4.05 17.16
CA SER A 73 -3.99 3.94 17.99
C SER A 73 -5.24 3.44 17.23
N GLY A 74 -5.11 3.03 15.96
CA GLY A 74 -6.20 2.49 15.13
C GLY A 74 -6.86 3.54 14.21
N SER A 75 -8.04 3.22 13.68
CA SER A 75 -8.68 3.94 12.56
C SER A 75 -8.73 5.47 12.70
N VAL A 76 -9.22 5.98 13.84
CA VAL A 76 -9.31 7.45 14.07
C VAL A 76 -7.92 8.09 14.14
N GLY A 77 -6.95 7.39 14.75
CA GLY A 77 -5.57 7.84 14.80
C GLY A 77 -4.95 7.91 13.41
N ASN A 78 -5.21 6.89 12.58
CA ASN A 78 -4.72 6.84 11.20
C ASN A 78 -5.27 8.01 10.37
N VAL A 79 -6.58 8.25 10.40
CA VAL A 79 -7.20 9.37 9.64
C VAL A 79 -6.62 10.72 10.05
N LYS A 80 -6.50 11.00 11.36
CA LYS A 80 -5.89 12.24 11.86
C LYS A 80 -4.41 12.37 11.49
N ALA A 81 -3.69 11.25 11.48
CA ALA A 81 -2.28 11.24 11.15
C ALA A 81 -2.03 11.45 9.64
N ILE A 82 -2.95 10.98 8.78
CA ILE A 82 -2.96 11.29 7.34
C ILE A 82 -3.26 12.77 7.11
N ASP A 83 -4.34 13.29 7.72
CA ASP A 83 -4.71 14.70 7.66
C ASP A 83 -3.57 15.62 8.13
N GLY A 84 -2.88 15.23 9.21
CA GLY A 84 -1.71 15.93 9.72
C GLY A 84 -0.40 15.70 8.96
N GLY A 85 -0.40 14.96 7.84
CA GLY A 85 0.79 14.70 7.02
C GLY A 85 1.85 13.78 7.66
N SER A 86 1.52 13.16 8.79
CA SER A 86 2.41 12.25 9.52
C SER A 86 2.32 10.80 9.05
N LEU A 87 1.34 10.47 8.20
CA LEU A 87 1.20 9.20 7.48
C LEU A 87 0.75 9.46 6.04
N GLU A 88 1.17 8.60 5.12
CA GLU A 88 0.71 8.64 3.73
C GLU A 88 -0.58 7.84 3.54
N ALA A 89 -0.73 6.74 4.29
CA ALA A 89 -1.93 5.91 4.27
C ALA A 89 -2.21 5.29 5.64
N GLY A 90 -3.38 4.69 5.79
CA GLY A 90 -3.70 3.89 6.95
C GLY A 90 -4.94 3.05 6.80
N PHE A 91 -5.02 1.98 7.58
CA PHE A 91 -6.23 1.18 7.66
C PHE A 91 -7.30 1.93 8.44
N SER A 92 -8.51 1.95 7.89
CA SER A 92 -9.70 2.34 8.61
C SER A 92 -10.71 1.20 8.53
N GLN A 93 -11.18 0.77 9.70
CA GLN A 93 -12.45 0.06 9.79
C GLN A 93 -13.56 0.97 9.25
N SER A 94 -14.45 0.46 8.40
CA SER A 94 -15.66 1.22 8.04
C SER A 94 -16.69 1.24 9.20
N ASP A 95 -16.38 0.58 10.33
CA ASP A 95 -17.20 0.23 11.49
C ASP A 95 -16.66 0.75 12.84
N VAL A 96 -15.98 1.89 12.89
CA VAL A 96 -15.56 2.50 14.19
C VAL A 96 -16.73 2.64 15.20
N ALA A 97 -18.00 2.61 14.75
CA ALA A 97 -19.19 2.54 15.60
C ALA A 97 -19.50 1.16 16.23
N TYR A 98 -19.17 0.04 15.58
CA TYR A 98 -19.43 -1.31 16.10
C TYR A 98 -18.43 -1.72 17.17
N TRP A 99 -17.15 -1.40 16.95
CA TRP A 99 -16.06 -1.71 17.88
C TRP A 99 -16.09 -0.86 19.16
N ALA A 100 -16.74 0.31 19.10
CA ALA A 100 -17.07 1.10 20.29
C ALA A 100 -18.17 0.44 21.16
N GLN A 101 -18.91 -0.53 20.63
CA GLN A 101 -19.98 -1.24 21.34
C GLN A 101 -19.61 -2.64 21.86
N THR A 102 -18.67 -3.38 21.25
CA THR A 102 -18.61 -4.85 21.49
C THR A 102 -17.28 -5.45 21.95
N GLY A 103 -16.21 -4.68 22.17
CA GLY A 103 -14.91 -5.09 22.75
C GLY A 103 -14.56 -6.59 22.73
N THR A 104 -13.78 -7.06 21.74
CA THR A 104 -13.46 -8.49 21.63
C THR A 104 -12.05 -8.82 22.13
N TYR A 105 -12.03 -9.57 23.24
CA TYR A 105 -10.88 -9.98 24.06
C TYR A 105 -10.36 -11.39 23.72
N GLU A 106 -9.17 -11.71 24.22
CA GLU A 106 -8.61 -13.06 24.35
C GLU A 106 -9.53 -13.95 25.23
N GLY A 107 -9.91 -15.14 24.77
CA GLY A 107 -10.80 -16.09 25.50
C GLY A 107 -12.21 -16.30 24.92
N GLN A 108 -12.46 -15.87 23.67
CA GLN A 108 -13.74 -16.07 22.99
C GLN A 108 -13.65 -17.25 22.00
N ASP A 109 -14.09 -18.44 22.42
CA ASP A 109 -13.99 -19.70 21.64
C ASP A 109 -15.21 -20.00 20.74
N ALA A 110 -16.17 -19.07 20.63
CA ALA A 110 -17.39 -19.25 19.86
C ALA A 110 -17.76 -18.03 18.98
N ASP A 111 -18.24 -18.33 17.78
CA ASP A 111 -18.73 -17.34 16.82
C ASP A 111 -19.94 -16.58 17.37
N VAL A 112 -19.92 -15.24 17.24
CA VAL A 112 -21.05 -14.36 17.56
C VAL A 112 -21.59 -13.77 16.26
N ALA A 113 -22.83 -14.09 15.92
CA ALA A 113 -23.48 -13.54 14.74
C ALA A 113 -23.64 -12.02 14.89
N THR A 114 -23.10 -11.27 13.93
CA THR A 114 -23.10 -9.80 13.96
C THR A 114 -22.93 -9.19 12.57
N LEU A 115 -23.10 -7.87 12.48
CA LEU A 115 -22.79 -7.10 11.27
C LEU A 115 -21.29 -6.85 11.19
N SER A 116 -20.75 -6.90 9.97
CA SER A 116 -19.35 -6.58 9.66
C SER A 116 -19.31 -5.64 8.48
N VAL A 117 -18.30 -4.78 8.44
CA VAL A 117 -17.99 -3.94 7.27
C VAL A 117 -16.52 -4.10 6.89
N GLY A 118 -16.20 -3.74 5.65
CA GLY A 118 -14.88 -3.98 5.07
C GLY A 118 -13.83 -2.97 5.55
N ALA A 119 -12.65 -3.45 5.91
CA ALA A 119 -11.51 -2.56 6.12
C ALA A 119 -11.15 -1.84 4.81
N GLN A 120 -10.93 -0.52 4.87
CA GLN A 120 -10.45 0.27 3.76
C GLN A 120 -8.99 0.68 4.01
N LEU A 121 -8.17 0.63 2.96
CA LEU A 121 -6.87 1.31 2.96
C LEU A 121 -7.08 2.71 2.41
N VAL A 122 -7.00 3.72 3.28
CA VAL A 122 -7.25 5.12 2.91
C VAL A 122 -5.94 5.89 2.80
N THR A 123 -5.94 6.92 1.97
CA THR A 123 -4.78 7.79 1.72
C THR A 123 -5.24 9.24 1.53
N SER A 124 -4.31 10.19 1.61
CA SER A 124 -4.62 11.60 1.33
C SER A 124 -4.98 11.79 -0.15
N ALA A 125 -5.91 12.70 -0.43
CA ALA A 125 -6.26 13.11 -1.79
C ALA A 125 -5.11 13.87 -2.50
N ASP A 126 -4.14 14.37 -1.73
CA ASP A 126 -2.98 15.11 -2.25
C ASP A 126 -1.83 14.19 -2.68
N GLN A 127 -1.96 12.86 -2.52
CA GLN A 127 -0.93 11.94 -2.98
C GLN A 127 -0.78 12.02 -4.51
N PRO A 128 0.44 11.87 -5.05
CA PRO A 128 0.62 11.90 -6.50
C PRO A 128 -0.22 10.82 -7.20
N GLU A 129 -0.94 11.20 -8.26
CA GLU A 129 -1.82 10.29 -9.01
C GLU A 129 -1.09 9.03 -9.49
N GLU A 130 0.08 9.21 -10.11
CA GLU A 130 0.91 8.11 -10.61
C GLU A 130 1.41 7.19 -9.50
N LEU A 131 1.69 7.75 -8.32
CA LEU A 131 2.08 6.94 -7.17
C LEU A 131 0.92 6.04 -6.75
N VAL A 132 -0.27 6.60 -6.59
CA VAL A 132 -1.44 5.82 -6.13
C VAL A 132 -1.89 4.81 -7.18
N HIS A 133 -1.82 5.17 -8.46
CA HIS A 133 -2.08 4.22 -9.55
C HIS A 133 -1.10 3.03 -9.50
N GLY A 134 0.20 3.32 -9.41
CA GLY A 134 1.24 2.29 -9.30
C GLY A 134 1.10 1.41 -8.06
N ILE A 135 0.76 1.98 -6.90
CA ILE A 135 0.46 1.24 -5.66
C ILE A 135 -0.72 0.30 -5.89
N THR A 136 -1.80 0.80 -6.50
CA THR A 136 -3.03 0.01 -6.74
C THR A 136 -2.74 -1.15 -7.70
N GLN A 137 -2.00 -0.89 -8.77
CA GLN A 137 -1.56 -1.91 -9.72
C GLN A 137 -0.67 -2.97 -9.05
N ALA A 138 0.29 -2.55 -8.23
CA ALA A 138 1.16 -3.46 -7.48
C ALA A 138 0.36 -4.35 -6.51
N LEU A 139 -0.74 -3.85 -5.94
CA LEU A 139 -1.56 -4.60 -5.00
C LEU A 139 -2.26 -5.82 -5.63
N TYR A 140 -2.69 -5.67 -6.88
CA TYR A 140 -3.51 -6.68 -7.57
C TYR A 140 -2.77 -7.54 -8.59
N ASN A 141 -1.44 -7.42 -8.69
CA ASN A 141 -0.67 -8.34 -9.53
C ASN A 141 -0.60 -9.75 -8.92
N GLN A 142 -0.33 -10.76 -9.76
CA GLN A 142 -0.33 -12.17 -9.33
C GLN A 142 0.69 -12.49 -8.24
N THR A 143 1.88 -11.87 -8.28
CA THR A 143 2.94 -12.10 -7.29
C THR A 143 2.51 -11.59 -5.91
N THR A 144 1.96 -10.38 -5.85
CA THR A 144 1.42 -9.80 -4.62
C THR A 144 0.25 -10.61 -4.09
N GLN A 145 -0.66 -11.07 -4.95
CA GLN A 145 -1.78 -11.92 -4.54
C GLN A 145 -1.31 -13.22 -3.87
N ARG A 146 -0.25 -13.85 -4.39
CA ARG A 146 0.38 -15.02 -3.76
C ARG A 146 1.01 -14.67 -2.40
N LEU A 147 1.70 -13.52 -2.32
CA LEU A 147 2.30 -13.04 -1.08
C LEU A 147 1.22 -12.81 0.01
N LEU A 148 0.13 -12.13 -0.33
CA LEU A 148 -0.97 -11.87 0.59
C LEU A 148 -1.66 -13.16 1.03
N ALA A 149 -1.92 -14.08 0.10
CA ALA A 149 -2.55 -15.37 0.38
C ALA A 149 -1.71 -16.26 1.31
N ALA A 150 -0.38 -16.23 1.17
CA ALA A 150 0.55 -16.99 2.00
C ALA A 150 0.83 -16.31 3.35
N GLY A 151 0.87 -14.98 3.38
CA GLY A 151 1.30 -14.22 4.55
C GLY A 151 0.26 -14.09 5.66
N HIS A 152 -1.04 -14.16 5.35
CA HIS A 152 -2.09 -14.10 6.37
C HIS A 152 -3.43 -14.68 5.88
N PRO A 153 -4.22 -15.40 6.70
CA PRO A 153 -5.50 -15.98 6.28
C PRO A 153 -6.48 -14.97 5.65
N ARG A 154 -6.53 -13.74 6.19
CA ARG A 154 -7.36 -12.64 5.67
C ARG A 154 -6.81 -12.00 4.39
N GLY A 155 -5.54 -12.22 4.04
CA GLY A 155 -4.95 -11.68 2.80
C GLY A 155 -5.62 -12.23 1.54
N ARG A 156 -6.17 -13.45 1.61
CA ARG A 156 -7.00 -14.05 0.54
C ARG A 156 -8.29 -13.31 0.24
N LEU A 157 -8.70 -12.36 1.09
CA LEU A 157 -9.92 -11.56 0.87
C LEU A 157 -9.63 -10.27 0.08
N ILE A 158 -8.35 -9.91 -0.11
CA ILE A 158 -7.92 -8.70 -0.83
C ILE A 158 -7.84 -9.02 -2.33
N MET A 159 -9.02 -9.14 -2.95
CA MET A 159 -9.17 -9.48 -4.37
C MET A 159 -9.71 -8.29 -5.15
N LEU A 160 -9.34 -8.20 -6.44
CA LEU A 160 -9.73 -7.09 -7.31
C LEU A 160 -11.25 -6.97 -7.44
N GLU A 161 -11.95 -8.11 -7.50
CA GLU A 161 -13.40 -8.21 -7.64
C GLU A 161 -14.16 -7.59 -6.46
N ASN A 162 -13.52 -7.52 -5.29
CA ASN A 162 -14.09 -6.95 -4.07
C ASN A 162 -13.61 -5.52 -3.80
N ALA A 163 -12.66 -5.01 -4.59
CA ALA A 163 -11.92 -3.78 -4.31
C ALA A 163 -12.81 -2.53 -4.25
N THR A 164 -13.93 -2.52 -4.98
CA THR A 164 -14.82 -1.36 -5.12
C THR A 164 -16.12 -1.48 -4.32
N GLN A 165 -16.44 -2.66 -3.79
CA GLN A 165 -17.78 -3.00 -3.27
C GLN A 165 -18.15 -2.31 -1.96
N ALA A 166 -17.18 -1.75 -1.23
CA ALA A 166 -17.38 -1.18 0.10
C ALA A 166 -16.85 0.24 0.26
N ALA A 167 -16.63 0.97 -0.85
CA ALA A 167 -16.13 2.34 -0.78
C ALA A 167 -17.21 3.28 -0.22
N GLY A 168 -16.94 3.85 0.97
CA GLY A 168 -17.81 4.83 1.63
C GLY A 168 -17.37 6.28 1.39
N ILE A 169 -16.28 6.48 0.65
CA ILE A 169 -15.67 7.76 0.30
C ILE A 169 -15.20 7.71 -1.16
N PRO A 170 -14.99 8.87 -1.82
CA PRO A 170 -14.47 8.91 -3.19
C PRO A 170 -13.12 8.19 -3.32
N PHE A 171 -12.89 7.56 -4.47
CA PHE A 171 -11.58 7.00 -4.78
C PHE A 171 -10.57 8.12 -5.05
N HIS A 172 -9.31 7.85 -4.72
CA HIS A 172 -8.20 8.67 -5.21
C HIS A 172 -8.13 8.58 -6.74
N PRO A 173 -7.85 9.66 -7.50
CA PRO A 173 -7.85 9.63 -8.96
C PRO A 173 -7.01 8.51 -9.57
N GLY A 174 -5.80 8.27 -9.03
CA GLY A 174 -4.93 7.18 -9.49
C GLY A 174 -5.50 5.78 -9.27
N ALA A 175 -6.19 5.55 -8.14
CA ALA A 175 -6.87 4.28 -7.88
C ALA A 175 -8.13 4.13 -8.75
N GLU A 176 -8.90 5.21 -8.91
CA GLU A 176 -10.07 5.21 -9.80
C GLU A 176 -9.69 4.88 -11.24
N ARG A 177 -8.62 5.52 -11.75
CA ARG A 177 -8.07 5.23 -13.08
C ARG A 177 -7.72 3.76 -13.24
N PHE A 178 -6.99 3.18 -12.28
CA PHE A 178 -6.66 1.76 -12.30
C PHE A 178 -7.91 0.87 -12.31
N TYR A 179 -8.90 1.16 -11.46
CA TYR A 179 -10.12 0.34 -11.38
C TYR A 179 -10.96 0.42 -12.65
N ARG A 180 -11.01 1.58 -13.34
CA ARG A 180 -11.62 1.72 -14.66
C ARG A 180 -10.89 0.89 -15.72
N GLU A 181 -9.56 0.98 -15.77
CA GLU A 181 -8.72 0.17 -16.66
C GLU A 181 -8.91 -1.34 -16.44
N ALA A 182 -9.15 -1.73 -15.18
CA ALA A 182 -9.38 -3.11 -14.76
C ALA A 182 -10.87 -3.55 -14.85
N GLY A 183 -11.76 -2.69 -15.36
CA GLY A 183 -13.19 -2.99 -15.54
C GLY A 183 -14.00 -3.14 -14.24
N GLN A 184 -13.50 -2.58 -13.12
CA GLN A 184 -14.18 -2.61 -11.81
C GLN A 184 -15.03 -1.36 -11.54
N LEU A 185 -14.89 -0.31 -12.36
CA LEU A 185 -15.69 0.92 -12.31
C LEU A 185 -16.09 1.34 -13.74
N GLU A 186 -17.31 1.85 -13.88
CA GLU A 186 -17.85 2.43 -15.13
C GLU A 186 -17.53 3.90 -15.29
#